data_AF-A0A661G953-F1
#
_entry.id   AF-A0A661G953-F1
#
_cell.length_a   1.000
_cell.length_b   1.000
_cell.length_c   1.000
_cell.angle_alpha   90.00
_cell.angle_beta   90.00
_cell.angle_gamma   90.00
#
_symmetry.space_group_name_H-M   'P 1'
#
loop_
_entity.id
_entity.type
_entity.pdbx_description
1 polymer ?
#
loop_
_entity_poly.entity_id
_entity_poly.type
_entity_poly.pdbx_seq_one_letter_code
_entity_poly.pdbx_strand_id
1 'polypeptide(L)'
;MKNRQQFLATVVAIALFTIGVPATASANEELEFDREVESCVSEVIDHANLDDAIRVRHLIVKVKQSFSGYVFTINTSVFAESNDIAIREYASYCVAKGNDKPVKFRIDKVSG
;
A
#
# COMPACT_ATOMS: atom_id res chain seq x y z
N MET A 1 -61.02 39.93 28.54
CA MET A 1 -61.12 39.40 27.17
C MET A 1 -60.14 40.13 26.28
N LYS A 2 -59.55 39.40 25.31
CA LYS A 2 -58.69 39.84 24.19
C LYS A 2 -57.16 39.79 24.38
N ASN A 3 -56.65 38.57 24.17
CA ASN A 3 -55.37 38.22 23.56
C ASN A 3 -54.85 39.22 22.52
N ARG A 4 -53.54 39.46 22.51
CA ARG A 4 -52.71 39.47 21.29
C ARG A 4 -51.23 39.24 21.62
N GLN A 5 -50.71 38.14 21.09
CA GLN A 5 -49.30 37.76 20.98
C GLN A 5 -48.51 38.85 20.22
N GLN A 6 -47.17 38.84 20.31
CA GLN A 6 -46.28 38.66 19.14
C GLN A 6 -44.77 38.65 19.52
N PHE A 7 -44.15 37.47 19.29
CA PHE A 7 -42.77 37.15 18.83
C PHE A 7 -41.54 37.78 19.53
N LEU A 8 -40.71 36.99 20.24
CA LEU A 8 -39.60 36.13 19.74
C LEU A 8 -38.50 36.89 18.98
N ALA A 9 -37.35 37.05 19.64
CA ALA A 9 -36.05 37.14 18.98
C ALA A 9 -35.00 36.44 19.85
N THR A 10 -35.02 35.12 19.81
CA THR A 10 -33.98 34.24 20.37
C THR A 10 -32.72 34.43 19.54
N VAL A 11 -31.68 35.02 20.11
CA VAL A 11 -30.36 35.10 19.48
C VAL A 11 -29.75 33.69 19.54
N VAL A 12 -29.83 32.95 18.43
CA VAL A 12 -29.12 31.68 18.25
C VAL A 12 -27.65 32.02 18.01
N ALA A 13 -26.83 31.93 19.06
CA ALA A 13 -25.39 31.89 18.91
C ALA A 13 -25.00 30.53 18.31
N ILE A 14 -24.77 30.50 17.00
CA ILE A 14 -24.19 29.34 16.32
C ILE A 14 -22.70 29.32 16.67
N ALA A 15 -22.34 28.60 17.73
CA ALA A 15 -20.96 28.18 17.95
C ALA A 15 -20.66 27.03 16.98
N LEU A 16 -20.16 27.37 15.79
CA LEU A 16 -19.54 26.40 14.87
C LEU A 16 -18.24 25.91 15.52
N PHE A 17 -18.34 24.87 16.34
CA PHE A 17 -17.20 23.99 16.60
C PHE A 17 -16.97 23.18 15.33
N THR A 18 -16.13 23.70 14.43
CA THR A 18 -15.50 22.88 13.40
C THR A 18 -14.55 21.93 14.10
N ILE A 19 -15.05 20.74 14.40
CA ILE A 19 -14.24 19.60 14.81
C ILE A 19 -13.41 19.23 13.58
N GLY A 20 -12.24 19.83 13.45
CA GLY A 20 -11.25 19.44 12.46
C GLY A 20 -10.79 18.02 12.78
N VAL A 21 -11.38 17.03 12.11
CA VAL A 21 -10.89 15.65 12.15
C VAL A 21 -9.57 15.65 11.37
N PRO A 22 -8.42 15.27 11.97
CA PRO A 22 -7.18 15.20 11.22
C PRO A 22 -7.24 13.96 10.32
N ALA A 23 -7.53 14.16 9.03
CA ALA A 23 -7.56 13.10 8.02
C ALA A 23 -6.18 12.84 7.37
N THR A 24 -5.09 13.32 7.96
CA THR A 24 -3.76 13.36 7.30
C THR A 24 -2.84 12.19 7.59
N ALA A 25 -3.17 11.29 8.52
CA ALA A 25 -2.29 10.16 8.86
C ALA A 25 -2.37 9.00 7.83
N SER A 26 -3.56 8.67 7.32
CA SER A 26 -3.76 7.49 6.47
C SER A 26 -3.12 7.60 5.09
N ALA A 27 -3.12 8.78 4.47
CA ALA A 27 -2.56 8.97 3.14
C ALA A 27 -1.03 8.91 3.12
N ASN A 28 -0.38 9.29 4.22
CA ASN A 28 1.08 9.24 4.33
C ASN A 28 1.57 7.78 4.46
N GLU A 29 0.88 6.95 5.25
CA GLU A 29 1.22 5.54 5.42
C GLU A 29 1.07 4.73 4.12
N GLU A 30 0.10 5.06 3.26
CA GLU A 30 -0.10 4.41 1.97
C GLU A 30 1.04 4.74 0.99
N LEU A 31 1.42 6.03 0.91
CA LEU A 31 2.55 6.46 0.09
C LEU A 31 3.89 5.86 0.55
N GLU A 32 4.10 5.72 1.85
CA GLU A 32 5.29 5.07 2.40
C GLU A 32 5.33 3.57 2.04
N PHE A 33 4.19 2.88 2.17
CA PHE A 33 4.10 1.47 1.79
C PHE A 33 4.39 1.23 0.31
N ASP A 34 3.83 2.05 -0.58
CA ASP A 34 4.03 1.89 -2.03
C ASP A 34 5.50 2.06 -2.42
N ARG A 35 6.20 3.06 -1.85
CA ARG A 35 7.64 3.25 -2.08
C ARG A 35 8.46 2.06 -1.62
N GLU A 36 8.11 1.47 -0.47
CA GLU A 36 8.80 0.27 0.01
C GLU A 36 8.54 -0.94 -0.88
N VAL A 37 7.32 -1.09 -1.39
CA VAL A 37 6.99 -2.14 -2.37
C VAL A 37 7.80 -1.95 -3.64
N GLU A 38 7.87 -0.74 -4.19
CA GLU A 38 8.68 -0.43 -5.39
C GLU A 38 10.15 -0.78 -5.20
N SER A 39 10.72 -0.39 -4.05
CA SER A 39 12.10 -0.72 -3.68
C SER A 39 12.35 -2.23 -3.67
N CYS A 40 11.47 -3.00 -3.03
CA CYS A 40 11.59 -4.46 -3.00
C CYS A 40 11.32 -5.13 -4.35
N VAL A 41 10.42 -4.59 -5.17
CA VAL A 41 10.19 -5.07 -6.54
C VAL A 41 11.43 -4.82 -7.40
N SER A 42 12.13 -3.69 -7.22
CA SER A 42 13.41 -3.45 -7.89
C SER A 42 14.44 -4.52 -7.55
N GLU A 43 14.57 -4.89 -6.27
CA GLU A 43 15.49 -5.96 -5.86
C GLU A 43 15.08 -7.33 -6.46
N VAL A 44 13.78 -7.60 -6.64
CA VAL A 44 13.32 -8.78 -7.38
C VAL A 44 13.77 -8.73 -8.84
N ILE A 45 13.58 -7.60 -9.51
CA ILE A 45 13.96 -7.42 -10.92
C ILE A 45 15.47 -7.61 -11.11
N ASP A 46 16.28 -7.10 -10.18
CA ASP A 46 17.75 -7.19 -10.25
C ASP A 46 18.28 -8.63 -10.09
N HIS A 47 17.51 -9.52 -9.44
CA HIS A 47 17.96 -10.89 -9.12
C HIS A 47 17.20 -11.99 -9.87
N ALA A 48 15.98 -11.73 -10.35
CA ALA A 48 15.19 -12.71 -11.08
C ALA A 48 15.64 -12.79 -12.54
N ASN A 49 15.70 -14.00 -13.11
CA ASN A 49 15.79 -14.14 -14.57
C ASN A 49 14.41 -13.84 -15.19
N LEU A 50 14.35 -12.71 -15.90
CA LEU A 50 13.19 -12.22 -16.64
C LEU A 50 13.37 -12.29 -18.16
N ASP A 51 14.35 -13.06 -18.66
CA ASP A 51 14.62 -13.20 -20.09
C ASP A 51 13.40 -13.80 -20.82
N ASP A 52 13.19 -13.48 -22.10
CA ASP A 52 12.06 -14.01 -22.89
C ASP A 52 10.67 -13.69 -22.31
N ALA A 53 10.57 -12.83 -21.30
CA ALA A 53 9.31 -12.47 -20.68
C ALA A 53 8.50 -11.53 -21.60
N ILE A 54 7.30 -11.96 -21.96
CA ILE A 54 6.28 -11.09 -22.57
C ILE A 54 5.49 -10.36 -21.49
N ARG A 55 5.35 -10.97 -20.31
CA ARG A 55 4.66 -10.39 -19.16
C ARG A 55 5.25 -10.90 -17.86
N VAL A 56 5.30 -10.03 -16.86
CA VAL A 56 5.65 -10.37 -15.47
C VAL A 56 4.50 -9.92 -14.57
N ARG A 57 4.10 -10.78 -13.62
CA ARG A 57 3.08 -10.46 -12.62
C ARG A 57 3.70 -10.57 -11.23
N HIS A 58 3.56 -9.51 -10.45
CA HIS A 58 3.92 -9.50 -9.03
C HIS A 58 2.65 -9.52 -8.19
N LEU A 59 2.54 -10.51 -7.31
CA LEU A 59 1.52 -10.55 -6.27
C LEU A 59 2.18 -10.19 -4.94
N ILE A 60 1.84 -9.01 -4.43
CA ILE A 60 2.35 -8.51 -3.16
C ILE A 60 1.38 -8.88 -2.03
N VAL A 61 1.91 -9.51 -0.99
CA VAL A 61 1.14 -9.86 0.20
C VAL A 61 1.81 -9.24 1.42
N LYS A 62 1.11 -8.29 2.05
CA LYS A 62 1.55 -7.69 3.32
C LYS A 62 1.47 -8.76 4.41
N VAL A 63 2.62 -9.10 5.01
CA VAL A 63 2.72 -10.10 6.08
C VAL A 63 2.56 -9.45 7.43
N LYS A 64 3.24 -8.32 7.66
CA LYS A 64 3.21 -7.60 8.94
C LYS A 64 3.56 -6.13 8.75
N GLN A 65 2.86 -5.26 9.47
CA GLN A 65 3.23 -3.86 9.68
C GLN A 65 3.70 -3.68 11.13
N SER A 66 4.72 -2.85 11.32
CA SER A 66 5.23 -2.47 12.64
C SER A 66 5.52 -0.97 12.67
N PHE A 67 5.71 -0.41 13.86
CA PHE A 67 6.14 0.98 14.01
C PHE A 67 7.48 1.27 13.29
N SER A 68 8.30 0.24 13.09
CA SER A 68 9.63 0.37 12.48
C SER A 68 9.70 0.01 11.00
N GLY A 69 8.56 -0.20 10.33
CA GLY A 69 8.50 -0.58 8.91
C GLY A 69 7.65 -1.82 8.62
N TYR A 70 7.85 -2.41 7.44
CA TYR A 70 6.95 -3.42 6.86
C TYR A 70 7.68 -4.73 6.50
N VAL A 71 6.90 -5.81 6.53
CA VAL A 71 7.29 -7.13 6.07
C VAL A 71 6.25 -7.61 5.07
N PHE A 72 6.70 -8.02 3.90
CA PHE A 72 5.83 -8.53 2.85
C PHE A 72 6.51 -9.60 2.01
N THR A 73 5.69 -10.40 1.34
CA THR A 73 6.14 -11.38 0.35
C THR A 73 5.72 -10.93 -1.04
N ILE A 74 6.59 -11.19 -2.03
CA ILE A 74 6.30 -10.93 -3.44
C ILE A 74 6.41 -12.26 -4.18
N ASN A 75 5.28 -12.74 -4.70
CA ASN A 75 5.26 -13.88 -5.61
C ASN A 75 5.30 -13.36 -7.04
N THR A 76 6.33 -13.74 -7.79
CA THR A 76 6.57 -13.27 -9.14
C THR A 76 6.39 -14.40 -10.12
N SER A 77 5.51 -14.22 -11.10
CA SER A 77 5.26 -15.16 -12.19
C SER A 77 5.69 -14.53 -13.52
N VAL A 78 6.51 -15.25 -14.28
CA VAL A 78 7.06 -14.81 -15.57
C VAL A 78 6.41 -15.61 -16.70
N PHE A 79 5.90 -14.92 -17.71
CA PHE A 79 5.17 -15.51 -18.85
C PHE A 79 5.89 -15.20 -20.16
N ALA A 80 6.16 -16.20 -20.98
CA ALA A 80 6.70 -16.03 -22.34
C ALA A 80 5.65 -16.17 -23.45
N GLU A 81 4.42 -16.57 -23.10
CA GLU A 81 3.32 -16.75 -24.04
C GLU A 81 2.03 -16.16 -23.47
N SER A 82 1.01 -16.03 -24.32
CA SER A 82 -0.30 -15.50 -23.94
C SER A 82 -1.20 -16.52 -23.24
N ASN A 83 -0.77 -17.77 -23.09
CA ASN A 83 -1.58 -18.86 -22.52
C ASN A 83 -1.70 -18.83 -20.98
N ASP A 84 -1.31 -17.73 -20.32
CA ASP A 84 -1.33 -17.54 -18.86
C ASP A 84 -0.59 -18.63 -18.07
N ILE A 85 0.31 -19.40 -18.71
CA ILE A 85 1.18 -20.37 -18.05
C ILE A 85 2.52 -19.69 -17.74
N ALA A 86 2.87 -19.64 -16.46
CA ALA A 86 4.16 -19.11 -16.04
C ALA A 86 5.28 -20.09 -16.40
N ILE A 87 6.34 -19.61 -17.03
CA ILE A 87 7.53 -20.39 -17.36
C ILE A 87 8.56 -20.38 -16.22
N ARG A 88 8.46 -19.39 -15.33
CA ARG A 88 9.29 -19.28 -14.12
C ARG A 88 8.48 -18.60 -13.02
N GLU A 89 8.69 -19.06 -11.79
CA GLU A 89 8.11 -18.43 -10.61
C GLU A 89 9.14 -18.25 -9.51
N TYR A 90 9.04 -17.11 -8.83
CA TYR A 90 9.90 -16.74 -7.72
C TYR A 90 9.06 -16.35 -6.51
N ALA A 91 9.49 -16.76 -5.32
CA ALA A 91 8.95 -16.29 -4.05
C ALA A 91 9.99 -15.42 -3.36
N SER A 92 9.59 -14.20 -3.00
CA SER A 92 10.48 -13.25 -2.35
C SER A 92 9.95 -12.84 -0.99
N TYR A 93 10.86 -12.57 -0.07
CA TYR A 93 10.58 -12.06 1.26
C TYR A 93 11.36 -10.76 1.48
N CYS A 94 10.64 -9.71 1.85
CA CYS A 94 11.21 -8.38 2.02
C CYS A 94 10.90 -7.79 3.40
N VAL A 95 11.90 -7.12 3.98
CA VAL A 95 11.75 -6.28 5.17
C VAL A 95 12.25 -4.88 4.81
N ALA A 96 11.36 -3.89 4.93
CA ALA A 96 11.64 -2.50 4.62
C ALA A 96 11.36 -1.59 5.82
N LYS A 97 12.07 -0.46 5.88
CA LYS A 97 12.04 0.51 6.99
C LYS A 97 12.18 1.97 6.51
N GLY A 98 11.72 2.26 5.29
CA GLY A 98 11.78 3.61 4.70
C GLY A 98 13.15 4.11 4.25
N ASN A 99 14.14 3.24 4.00
CA ASN A 99 15.52 3.65 3.66
C ASN A 99 15.93 3.33 2.20
N ASP A 100 15.06 3.61 1.22
CA ASP A 100 15.22 3.41 -0.24
C ASP A 100 15.56 2.00 -0.75
N LYS A 101 16.14 1.14 0.09
CA LYS A 101 16.44 -0.28 -0.12
C LYS A 101 15.93 -1.10 1.07
N PRO A 102 15.55 -2.36 0.87
CA PRO A 102 15.14 -3.21 1.97
C PRO A 102 16.31 -3.55 2.90
N VAL A 103 16.04 -3.60 4.20
CA VAL A 103 17.04 -4.02 5.20
C VAL A 103 17.29 -5.52 5.16
N LYS A 104 16.36 -6.29 4.57
CA LYS A 104 16.54 -7.71 4.29
C LYS A 104 15.74 -8.09 3.05
N PHE A 105 16.39 -8.81 2.15
CA PHE A 105 15.79 -9.36 0.94
C PHE A 105 16.22 -10.82 0.78
N ARG A 106 15.29 -11.66 0.31
CA ARG A 106 15.57 -13.05 -0.11
C ARG A 106 14.62 -13.40 -1.25
N ILE A 107 15.14 -14.08 -2.25
CA ILE A 107 14.38 -14.62 -3.39
C ILE A 107 14.73 -16.08 -3.58
N ASP A 108 13.70 -16.91 -3.75
CA ASP A 108 13.83 -18.33 -4.04
C ASP A 108 13.11 -18.64 -5.36
N LYS A 109 13.71 -19.47 -6.23
CA LYS A 109 13.03 -20.01 -7.41
C LYS A 109 12.10 -21.14 -6.96
N VAL A 110 10.83 -21.08 -7.37
CA VAL A 110 9.79 -22.03 -6.96
C VAL A 110 9.51 -23.06 -8.05
N SER A 111 9.57 -22.66 -9.32
CA SER A 111 9.35 -23.55 -10.47
C SER A 111 10.33 -23.25 -11.61
N GLY A 112 10.73 -24.32 -12.32
CA GLY A 112 11.69 -24.32 -13.42
C GLY A 112 11.73 -25.66 -14.13
#